data_AF-A0A935WGM4-F1
#
_entry.id   AF-A0A935WGM4-F1
#
_cell.length_a   1.000
_cell.length_b   1.000
_cell.length_c   1.000
_cell.angle_alpha   90.00
_cell.angle_beta   90.00
_cell.angle_gamma   90.00
#
_symmetry.space_group_name_H-M   'P 1'
#
loop_
_entity.id
_entity.type
_entity.pdbx_description
1 polymer ?
#
loop_
_entity_poly.entity_id
_entity_poly.type
_entity_poly.pdbx_seq_one_letter_code
_entity_poly.pdbx_strand_id
1 'polypeptide(L)'
;MLEVRRRDTGVVVLALDAPSLAGARLAHAVLTYAELPGMDLTGADLRSADLCSANLAGARLEGADLRDADLSGASLAGASFAGARLTNARLLGTDLTGTSFRRADLTRTSFKLAYVTGAGPGFQDARLPRASLDHTTLPGSDFAGADLTEANLRAAVLRNASLRGASLHAALLEGTDLGGASLAHADLTYAILHHATLTGADFSEATFGHTVLADCPTLAAACGLDLTAHRADSTFDVATLAAIGAALPPAFLEAAGLGTDLLTRLLG
;
A
#
# COMPACT_ATOMS: atom_id res chain seq x y z
N MET A 1 -26.40 -11.49 -26.20
CA MET A 1 -25.17 -12.29 -26.07
C MET A 1 -23.93 -11.41 -25.96
N LEU A 2 -23.28 -11.48 -24.81
CA LEU A 2 -21.96 -10.91 -24.52
C LEU A 2 -20.89 -11.99 -24.76
N GLU A 3 -19.81 -11.63 -25.44
CA GLU A 3 -18.64 -12.50 -25.64
C GLU A 3 -17.38 -11.82 -25.13
N VAL A 4 -16.63 -12.52 -24.29
CA VAL A 4 -15.30 -12.11 -23.84
C VAL A 4 -14.29 -12.96 -24.60
N ARG A 5 -13.32 -12.30 -25.20
CA ARG A 5 -12.30 -12.93 -26.03
C ARG A 5 -10.91 -12.72 -25.45
N ARG A 6 -10.01 -13.66 -25.72
CA ARG A 6 -8.59 -13.47 -25.45
C ARG A 6 -7.98 -12.47 -26.42
N ARG A 7 -7.13 -11.59 -25.91
CA ARG A 7 -6.42 -10.59 -26.72
C ARG A 7 -5.39 -11.17 -27.67
N ASP A 8 -4.77 -12.30 -27.30
CA ASP A 8 -3.66 -12.92 -28.02
C ASP A 8 -4.11 -13.89 -29.12
N THR A 9 -5.27 -14.52 -28.96
CA THR A 9 -5.78 -15.57 -29.86
C THR A 9 -7.15 -15.25 -30.46
N GLY A 10 -7.89 -14.29 -29.91
CA GLY A 10 -9.26 -13.97 -30.33
C GLY A 10 -10.32 -15.01 -29.93
N VAL A 11 -9.92 -16.10 -29.26
CA VAL A 11 -10.80 -17.18 -28.81
C VAL A 11 -11.78 -16.65 -27.76
N VAL A 12 -13.05 -17.02 -27.90
CA VAL A 12 -14.08 -16.74 -26.88
C VAL A 12 -13.80 -17.59 -25.65
N VAL A 13 -13.59 -16.94 -24.51
CA VAL A 13 -13.36 -17.58 -23.21
C VAL A 13 -14.59 -17.56 -22.30
N LEU A 14 -15.51 -16.64 -22.57
CA LEU A 14 -16.79 -16.56 -21.88
C LEU A 14 -17.84 -16.06 -22.87
N ALA A 15 -18.98 -16.74 -22.91
CA ALA A 15 -20.14 -16.31 -23.67
C ALA A 15 -21.37 -16.41 -22.77
N LEU A 16 -22.12 -15.32 -22.64
CA LEU A 16 -23.29 -15.25 -21.78
C LEU A 16 -24.43 -14.58 -22.54
N ASP A 17 -25.64 -15.08 -22.36
CA ASP A 17 -26.83 -14.36 -22.84
C ASP A 17 -27.30 -13.34 -21.81
N ALA A 18 -26.43 -12.36 -21.55
CA ALA A 18 -26.66 -11.24 -20.67
C ALA A 18 -26.04 -9.97 -21.27
N PRO A 19 -26.55 -8.77 -20.92
CA PRO A 19 -25.99 -7.51 -21.42
C PRO A 19 -24.72 -7.06 -20.69
N SER A 20 -24.39 -7.65 -19.53
CA SER A 20 -23.24 -7.30 -18.70
C SER A 20 -22.74 -8.49 -17.86
N LEU A 21 -21.61 -8.32 -17.17
CA LEU A 21 -21.09 -9.27 -16.17
C LEU A 21 -21.41 -8.86 -14.73
N ALA A 22 -22.27 -7.85 -14.53
CA ALA A 22 -22.68 -7.42 -13.20
C ALA A 22 -23.42 -8.57 -12.48
N GLY A 23 -22.98 -8.90 -11.26
CA GLY A 23 -23.50 -10.03 -10.48
C GLY A 23 -23.24 -11.40 -11.11
N ALA A 24 -22.42 -11.50 -12.16
CA ALA A 24 -22.15 -12.76 -12.83
C ALA A 24 -21.45 -13.75 -11.89
N ARG A 25 -21.76 -15.03 -12.05
CA ARG A 25 -21.16 -16.13 -11.28
C ARG A 25 -19.99 -16.71 -12.06
N LEU A 26 -18.80 -16.18 -11.80
CA LEU A 26 -17.55 -16.45 -12.52
C LEU A 26 -16.48 -17.04 -11.59
N ALA A 27 -16.87 -17.63 -10.46
CA ALA A 27 -15.94 -18.33 -9.59
C ALA A 27 -15.20 -19.42 -10.38
N HIS A 28 -13.88 -19.50 -10.21
CA HIS A 28 -12.99 -20.41 -10.93
C HIS A 28 -12.95 -20.22 -12.46
N ALA A 29 -13.48 -19.11 -12.99
CA ALA A 29 -13.43 -18.84 -14.42
C ALA A 29 -11.97 -18.63 -14.88
N VAL A 30 -11.65 -19.16 -16.07
CA VAL A 30 -10.36 -18.95 -16.72
C VAL A 30 -10.52 -17.82 -17.73
N LEU A 31 -10.08 -16.63 -17.33
CA LEU A 31 -10.15 -15.37 -18.05
C LEU A 31 -8.74 -14.80 -18.33
N THR A 32 -7.74 -15.67 -18.36
CA THR A 32 -6.36 -15.33 -18.74
C THR A 32 -6.36 -14.64 -20.11
N TYR A 33 -5.68 -13.50 -20.21
CA TYR A 33 -5.65 -12.66 -21.43
C TYR A 33 -7.02 -12.13 -21.91
N ALA A 34 -8.08 -12.19 -21.10
CA ALA A 34 -9.39 -11.69 -21.48
C ALA A 34 -9.39 -10.17 -21.74
N GLU A 35 -10.08 -9.74 -22.79
CA GLU A 35 -10.39 -8.33 -23.06
C GLU A 35 -11.69 -7.93 -22.34
N LEU A 36 -11.55 -7.17 -21.25
CA LEU A 36 -12.62 -6.66 -20.40
C LEU A 36 -12.51 -5.13 -20.15
N PRO A 37 -12.05 -4.30 -21.11
CA PRO A 37 -11.91 -2.87 -20.85
C PRO A 37 -13.27 -2.21 -20.60
N GLY A 38 -13.38 -1.44 -19.52
CA GLY A 38 -14.61 -0.75 -19.12
C GLY A 38 -15.76 -1.68 -18.71
N MET A 39 -15.51 -2.98 -18.57
CA MET A 39 -16.57 -3.97 -18.32
C MET A 39 -17.21 -3.75 -16.96
N ASP A 40 -18.54 -3.88 -16.90
CA ASP A 40 -19.28 -3.90 -15.66
C ASP A 40 -19.27 -5.30 -15.04
N LEU A 41 -18.50 -5.44 -13.96
CA LEU A 41 -18.33 -6.61 -13.10
C LEU A 41 -18.82 -6.30 -11.67
N THR A 42 -19.66 -5.27 -11.50
CA THR A 42 -20.18 -4.86 -10.18
C THR A 42 -20.82 -6.05 -9.48
N GLY A 43 -20.38 -6.36 -8.26
CA GLY A 43 -20.90 -7.47 -7.47
C GLY A 43 -20.69 -8.87 -8.06
N ALA A 44 -19.86 -9.03 -9.09
CA ALA A 44 -19.56 -10.34 -9.67
C ALA A 44 -18.85 -11.25 -8.65
N ASP A 45 -19.16 -12.54 -8.72
CA ASP A 45 -18.43 -13.59 -8.00
C ASP A 45 -17.28 -14.06 -8.88
N LEU A 46 -16.05 -13.63 -8.56
CA LEU A 46 -14.81 -13.94 -9.26
C LEU A 46 -13.85 -14.73 -8.35
N ARG A 47 -14.37 -15.41 -7.32
CA ARG A 47 -13.54 -16.16 -6.37
C ARG A 47 -12.68 -17.18 -7.10
N SER A 48 -11.39 -17.17 -6.82
CA SER A 48 -10.41 -18.06 -7.46
C SER A 48 -10.41 -18.03 -8.99
N ALA A 49 -10.90 -16.94 -9.61
CA ALA A 49 -10.79 -16.76 -11.05
C ALA A 49 -9.33 -16.51 -11.46
N ASP A 50 -8.95 -17.02 -12.63
CA ASP A 50 -7.69 -16.71 -13.28
C ASP A 50 -7.90 -15.54 -14.24
N LEU A 51 -7.45 -14.35 -13.86
CA LEU A 51 -7.47 -13.11 -14.62
C LEU A 51 -6.03 -12.71 -15.03
N CYS A 52 -5.09 -13.65 -15.04
CA CYS A 52 -3.70 -13.36 -15.35
C CYS A 52 -3.59 -12.68 -16.72
N SER A 53 -2.87 -11.56 -16.78
CA SER A 53 -2.69 -10.77 -18.00
C SER A 53 -3.99 -10.30 -18.68
N ALA A 54 -5.14 -10.30 -17.99
CA ALA A 54 -6.39 -9.75 -18.50
C ALA A 54 -6.29 -8.22 -18.64
N ASN A 55 -7.01 -7.67 -19.62
CA ASN A 55 -7.20 -6.23 -19.74
C ASN A 55 -8.50 -5.83 -19.03
N LEU A 56 -8.37 -5.25 -17.84
CA LEU A 56 -9.47 -4.73 -17.02
C LEU A 56 -9.41 -3.21 -16.91
N ALA A 57 -8.75 -2.53 -17.84
CA ALA A 57 -8.61 -1.08 -17.80
C ALA A 57 -9.99 -0.41 -17.75
N GLY A 58 -10.23 0.44 -16.74
CA GLY A 58 -11.51 1.11 -16.50
C GLY A 58 -12.66 0.20 -16.07
N ALA A 59 -12.43 -1.08 -15.80
CA ALA A 59 -13.47 -2.01 -15.38
C ALA A 59 -14.06 -1.62 -14.02
N ARG A 60 -15.35 -1.92 -13.86
CA ARG A 60 -16.14 -1.63 -12.66
C ARG A 60 -16.33 -2.92 -11.86
N LEU A 61 -15.59 -3.06 -10.76
CA LEU A 61 -15.60 -4.23 -9.87
C LEU A 61 -16.11 -3.87 -8.48
N GLU A 62 -16.94 -2.83 -8.35
CA GLU A 62 -17.45 -2.41 -7.05
C GLU A 62 -18.23 -3.55 -6.37
N GLY A 63 -17.85 -3.85 -5.12
CA GLY A 63 -18.44 -4.94 -4.34
C GLY A 63 -18.24 -6.35 -4.89
N ALA A 64 -17.42 -6.54 -5.93
CA ALA A 64 -17.11 -7.87 -6.46
C ALA A 64 -16.33 -8.72 -5.44
N ASP A 65 -16.48 -10.04 -5.52
CA ASP A 65 -15.77 -11.00 -4.69
C ASP A 65 -14.65 -11.67 -5.50
N LEU A 66 -13.42 -11.20 -5.34
CA LEU A 66 -12.20 -11.70 -5.97
C LEU A 66 -11.30 -12.46 -4.98
N ARG A 67 -11.86 -13.02 -3.90
CA ARG A 67 -11.05 -13.79 -2.94
C ARG A 67 -10.30 -14.92 -3.64
N ASP A 68 -9.02 -15.03 -3.34
CA ASP A 68 -8.10 -16.01 -3.91
C ASP A 68 -7.94 -15.95 -5.45
N ALA A 69 -8.40 -14.86 -6.11
CA ALA A 69 -8.24 -14.68 -7.55
C ALA A 69 -6.80 -14.29 -7.92
N ASP A 70 -6.39 -14.63 -9.15
CA ASP A 70 -5.09 -14.25 -9.70
C ASP A 70 -5.25 -13.22 -10.81
N LEU A 71 -4.81 -11.98 -10.55
CA LEU A 71 -4.78 -10.87 -11.49
C LEU A 71 -3.34 -10.52 -11.89
N SER A 72 -2.39 -11.44 -11.72
CA SER A 72 -0.97 -11.16 -12.00
C SER A 72 -0.75 -10.68 -13.45
N GLY A 73 -0.06 -9.56 -13.59
CA GLY A 73 0.19 -8.90 -14.88
C GLY A 73 -1.04 -8.34 -15.58
N ALA A 74 -2.22 -8.30 -14.95
CA ALA A 74 -3.39 -7.65 -15.50
C ALA A 74 -3.19 -6.13 -15.62
N SER A 75 -3.83 -5.54 -16.64
CA SER A 75 -3.94 -4.07 -16.76
C SER A 75 -5.15 -3.60 -15.96
N LEU A 76 -4.92 -2.86 -14.88
CA LEU A 76 -5.98 -2.36 -13.98
C LEU A 76 -6.12 -0.84 -14.03
N ALA A 77 -5.51 -0.20 -15.02
CA ALA A 77 -5.48 1.26 -15.13
C ALA A 77 -6.91 1.84 -15.10
N GLY A 78 -7.20 2.71 -14.14
CA GLY A 78 -8.51 3.34 -13.94
C GLY A 78 -9.63 2.39 -13.48
N ALA A 79 -9.35 1.13 -13.17
CA ALA A 79 -10.35 0.20 -12.66
C ALA A 79 -10.81 0.58 -11.24
N SER A 80 -12.05 0.23 -10.90
CA SER A 80 -12.64 0.50 -9.60
C SER A 80 -12.96 -0.80 -8.86
N PHE A 81 -12.28 -1.02 -7.75
CA PHE A 81 -12.49 -2.12 -6.79
C PHE A 81 -13.12 -1.60 -5.50
N ALA A 82 -13.87 -0.50 -5.54
CA ALA A 82 -14.41 0.10 -4.33
C ALA A 82 -15.31 -0.88 -3.57
N GLY A 83 -15.00 -1.13 -2.30
CA GLY A 83 -15.71 -2.10 -1.46
C GLY A 83 -15.60 -3.58 -1.91
N ALA A 84 -14.74 -3.90 -2.88
CA ALA A 84 -14.53 -5.27 -3.34
C ALA A 84 -13.77 -6.10 -2.29
N ARG A 85 -13.87 -7.43 -2.39
CA ARG A 85 -13.17 -8.38 -1.53
C ARG A 85 -12.05 -9.05 -2.32
N LEU A 86 -10.80 -8.78 -1.97
CA LEU A 86 -9.61 -9.33 -2.62
C LEU A 86 -8.72 -10.09 -1.63
N THR A 87 -9.29 -10.63 -0.54
CA THR A 87 -8.52 -11.42 0.44
C THR A 87 -7.72 -12.52 -0.27
N ASN A 88 -6.41 -12.57 0.01
CA ASN A 88 -5.43 -13.49 -0.62
C ASN A 88 -5.29 -13.38 -2.16
N ALA A 89 -5.86 -12.37 -2.82
CA ALA A 89 -5.71 -12.21 -4.26
C ALA A 89 -4.26 -11.84 -4.63
N ARG A 90 -3.88 -12.14 -5.88
CA ARG A 90 -2.56 -11.79 -6.43
C ARG A 90 -2.69 -10.70 -7.49
N LEU A 91 -1.95 -9.61 -7.31
CA LEU A 91 -1.79 -8.49 -8.23
C LEU A 91 -0.29 -8.27 -8.50
N LEU A 92 0.44 -9.36 -8.73
CA LEU A 92 1.88 -9.30 -8.98
C LEU A 92 2.15 -8.55 -10.29
N GLY A 93 2.97 -7.50 -10.23
CA GLY A 93 3.44 -6.78 -11.42
C GLY A 93 2.32 -6.10 -12.23
N THR A 94 1.20 -5.74 -11.61
CA THR A 94 0.09 -5.05 -12.28
C THR A 94 0.35 -3.54 -12.39
N ASP A 95 -0.13 -2.92 -13.47
CA ASP A 95 -0.24 -1.47 -13.58
C ASP A 95 -1.49 -1.00 -12.81
N LEU A 96 -1.27 -0.26 -11.72
CA LEU A 96 -2.31 0.28 -10.84
C LEU A 96 -2.63 1.76 -11.10
N THR A 97 -2.25 2.28 -12.27
CA THR A 97 -2.41 3.71 -12.59
C THR A 97 -3.87 4.14 -12.45
N GLY A 98 -4.15 5.04 -11.50
CA GLY A 98 -5.50 5.54 -11.23
C GLY A 98 -6.51 4.50 -10.75
N THR A 99 -6.07 3.31 -10.31
CA THR A 99 -6.97 2.28 -9.77
C THR A 99 -7.52 2.71 -8.40
N SER A 100 -8.79 2.43 -8.14
CA SER A 100 -9.41 2.69 -6.83
C SER A 100 -9.65 1.39 -6.06
N PHE A 101 -9.07 1.27 -4.88
CA PHE A 101 -9.31 0.22 -3.88
C PHE A 101 -10.03 0.77 -2.64
N ARG A 102 -10.69 1.92 -2.76
CA ARG A 102 -11.34 2.57 -1.62
C ARG A 102 -12.26 1.60 -0.87
N ARG A 103 -12.05 1.46 0.45
CA ARG A 103 -12.82 0.54 1.33
C ARG A 103 -12.81 -0.93 0.90
N ALA A 104 -11.90 -1.34 0.04
CA ALA A 104 -11.74 -2.74 -0.33
C ALA A 104 -11.16 -3.54 0.85
N ASP A 105 -11.47 -4.83 0.89
CA ASP A 105 -10.79 -5.79 1.76
C ASP A 105 -9.63 -6.43 0.99
N LEU A 106 -8.42 -5.95 1.26
CA LEU A 106 -7.15 -6.37 0.69
C LEU A 106 -6.31 -7.20 1.68
N THR A 107 -6.96 -7.83 2.65
CA THR A 107 -6.27 -8.65 3.66
C THR A 107 -5.42 -9.73 2.98
N ARG A 108 -4.11 -9.76 3.26
CA ARG A 108 -3.15 -10.70 2.64
C ARG A 108 -3.08 -10.65 1.11
N THR A 109 -3.53 -9.57 0.49
CA THR A 109 -3.38 -9.37 -0.95
C THR A 109 -1.91 -9.10 -1.29
N SER A 110 -1.42 -9.66 -2.40
CA SER A 110 -0.07 -9.41 -2.90
C SER A 110 -0.08 -8.42 -4.04
N PHE A 111 0.48 -7.23 -3.82
CA PHE A 111 0.76 -6.20 -4.82
C PHE A 111 2.22 -6.18 -5.26
N LYS A 112 3.04 -7.17 -4.86
CA LYS A 112 4.48 -7.21 -5.13
C LYS A 112 4.81 -6.78 -6.57
N LEU A 113 5.82 -5.93 -6.74
CA LEU A 113 6.26 -5.39 -8.04
C LEU A 113 5.20 -4.59 -8.82
N ALA A 114 4.01 -4.31 -8.26
CA ALA A 114 3.05 -3.42 -8.89
C ALA A 114 3.62 -2.00 -9.03
N TYR A 115 3.19 -1.31 -10.07
CA TYR A 115 3.72 0.00 -10.44
C TYR A 115 2.61 0.92 -10.96
N VAL A 116 2.94 2.19 -11.09
CA VAL A 116 2.14 3.17 -11.83
C VAL A 116 3.00 3.89 -12.85
N THR A 117 2.37 4.35 -13.94
CA THR A 117 2.96 5.21 -14.96
C THR A 117 2.36 6.61 -14.96
N GLY A 118 1.32 6.84 -14.15
CA GLY A 118 0.63 8.12 -14.00
C GLY A 118 0.15 8.34 -12.58
N ALA A 119 -1.14 8.66 -12.42
CA ALA A 119 -1.74 8.87 -11.11
C ALA A 119 -1.60 7.63 -10.21
N GLY A 120 -1.24 7.84 -8.94
CA GLY A 120 -1.19 6.78 -7.94
C GLY A 120 -2.57 6.17 -7.66
N PRO A 121 -2.62 4.91 -7.19
CA PRO A 121 -3.88 4.28 -6.78
C PRO A 121 -4.45 4.89 -5.49
N GLY A 122 -5.76 4.80 -5.33
CA GLY A 122 -6.47 5.15 -4.10
C GLY A 122 -6.74 3.93 -3.22
N PHE A 123 -6.30 3.98 -1.96
CA PHE A 123 -6.50 2.96 -0.92
C PHE A 123 -7.27 3.52 0.29
N GLN A 124 -8.00 4.63 0.12
CA GLN A 124 -8.62 5.32 1.25
C GLN A 124 -9.58 4.39 2.01
N ASP A 125 -9.47 4.38 3.34
CA ASP A 125 -10.24 3.51 4.24
C ASP A 125 -10.15 1.99 3.90
N ALA A 126 -9.19 1.57 3.07
CA ALA A 126 -9.06 0.15 2.69
C ALA A 126 -8.45 -0.66 3.84
N ARG A 127 -8.77 -1.97 3.86
CA ARG A 127 -8.20 -2.92 4.82
C ARG A 127 -7.09 -3.70 4.14
N LEU A 128 -5.84 -3.42 4.49
CA LEU A 128 -4.64 -4.10 3.98
C LEU A 128 -3.86 -4.89 5.07
N PRO A 129 -4.49 -5.48 6.11
CA PRO A 129 -3.69 -6.16 7.12
C PRO A 129 -2.94 -7.34 6.50
N ARG A 130 -1.62 -7.39 6.75
CA ARG A 130 -0.70 -8.38 6.20
C ARG A 130 -0.63 -8.41 4.66
N ALA A 131 -1.03 -7.33 3.99
CA ALA A 131 -0.83 -7.21 2.54
C ALA A 131 0.67 -7.11 2.22
N SER A 132 1.07 -7.61 1.04
CA SER A 132 2.45 -7.49 0.54
C SER A 132 2.51 -6.40 -0.52
N LEU A 133 3.15 -5.30 -0.21
CA LEU A 133 3.46 -4.17 -1.09
C LEU A 133 4.97 -4.04 -1.32
N ASP A 134 5.74 -5.12 -1.09
CA ASP A 134 7.19 -5.09 -1.22
C ASP A 134 7.62 -4.83 -2.67
N HIS A 135 8.63 -3.98 -2.83
CA HIS A 135 9.20 -3.59 -4.13
C HIS A 135 8.19 -2.97 -5.09
N THR A 136 7.11 -2.37 -4.58
CA THR A 136 6.15 -1.63 -5.41
C THR A 136 6.66 -0.22 -5.73
N THR A 137 6.19 0.35 -6.85
CA THR A 137 6.46 1.75 -7.22
C THR A 137 5.15 2.50 -7.34
N LEU A 138 4.69 3.09 -6.22
CA LEU A 138 3.37 3.72 -6.09
C LEU A 138 3.48 5.17 -5.57
N PRO A 139 4.26 6.06 -6.22
CA PRO A 139 4.31 7.45 -5.82
C PRO A 139 2.93 8.11 -5.92
N GLY A 140 2.64 9.05 -5.01
CA GLY A 140 1.39 9.79 -4.98
C GLY A 140 0.14 8.94 -4.71
N SER A 141 0.30 7.71 -4.23
CA SER A 141 -0.80 6.86 -3.78
C SER A 141 -1.48 7.43 -2.53
N ASP A 142 -2.76 7.14 -2.36
CA ASP A 142 -3.55 7.66 -1.23
C ASP A 142 -4.05 6.55 -0.31
N PHE A 143 -3.32 6.31 0.77
CA PHE A 143 -3.62 5.42 1.89
C PHE A 143 -4.31 6.12 3.06
N ALA A 144 -4.92 7.30 2.88
CA ALA A 144 -5.57 8.00 3.99
C ALA A 144 -6.59 7.11 4.73
N GLY A 145 -6.41 6.96 6.05
CA GLY A 145 -7.26 6.13 6.91
C GLY A 145 -7.17 4.61 6.65
N ALA A 146 -6.24 4.15 5.81
CA ALA A 146 -6.08 2.74 5.52
C ALA A 146 -5.52 1.95 6.71
N ASP A 147 -5.92 0.69 6.84
CA ASP A 147 -5.36 -0.26 7.80
C ASP A 147 -4.24 -1.06 7.13
N LEU A 148 -2.98 -0.71 7.41
CA LEU A 148 -1.77 -1.39 6.94
C LEU A 148 -1.13 -2.22 8.07
N THR A 149 -1.91 -2.66 9.06
CA THR A 149 -1.41 -3.44 10.20
C THR A 149 -0.64 -4.69 9.71
N GLU A 150 0.59 -4.86 10.17
CA GLU A 150 1.49 -5.95 9.77
C GLU A 150 1.73 -6.05 8.24
N ALA A 151 1.46 -4.99 7.47
CA ALA A 151 1.71 -4.98 6.03
C ALA A 151 3.22 -4.95 5.73
N ASN A 152 3.62 -5.59 4.64
CA ASN A 152 5.00 -5.57 4.17
C ASN A 152 5.17 -4.52 3.07
N LEU A 153 5.85 -3.42 3.39
CA LEU A 153 6.14 -2.29 2.50
C LEU A 153 7.63 -2.21 2.15
N ARG A 154 8.41 -3.27 2.43
CA ARG A 154 9.87 -3.30 2.25
C ARG A 154 10.25 -2.86 0.82
N ALA A 155 11.19 -1.93 0.73
CA ALA A 155 11.70 -1.38 -0.53
C ALA A 155 10.62 -0.82 -1.48
N ALA A 156 9.44 -0.48 -0.96
CA ALA A 156 8.41 0.21 -1.74
C ALA A 156 8.79 1.68 -1.97
N VAL A 157 8.40 2.22 -3.11
CA VAL A 157 8.53 3.64 -3.44
C VAL A 157 7.18 4.31 -3.28
N LEU A 158 7.02 5.07 -2.19
CA LEU A 158 5.79 5.75 -1.76
C LEU A 158 6.00 7.26 -1.67
N ARG A 159 6.85 7.82 -2.53
CA ARG A 159 7.13 9.25 -2.57
C ARG A 159 5.84 10.05 -2.74
N ASN A 160 5.68 11.11 -1.95
CA ASN A 160 4.49 11.96 -1.93
C ASN A 160 3.16 11.21 -1.70
N ALA A 161 3.20 9.99 -1.15
CA ALA A 161 1.99 9.27 -0.80
C ALA A 161 1.29 9.94 0.41
N SER A 162 -0.02 9.84 0.44
CA SER A 162 -0.84 10.20 1.61
C SER A 162 -1.03 8.97 2.47
N LEU A 163 -0.47 8.94 3.67
CA LEU A 163 -0.71 7.93 4.72
C LEU A 163 -1.39 8.58 5.94
N ARG A 164 -2.08 9.71 5.73
CA ARG A 164 -2.71 10.47 6.81
C ARG A 164 -3.69 9.61 7.58
N GLY A 165 -3.49 9.48 8.89
CA GLY A 165 -4.34 8.67 9.77
C GLY A 165 -4.33 7.18 9.48
N ALA A 166 -3.39 6.68 8.65
CA ALA A 166 -3.27 5.26 8.37
C ALA A 166 -2.71 4.52 9.61
N SER A 167 -3.12 3.27 9.79
CA SER A 167 -2.51 2.39 10.78
C SER A 167 -1.36 1.62 10.14
N LEU A 168 -0.12 1.92 10.53
CA LEU A 168 1.09 1.19 10.15
C LEU A 168 1.58 0.30 11.30
N HIS A 169 0.67 -0.09 12.19
CA HIS A 169 1.00 -0.87 13.37
C HIS A 169 1.74 -2.16 12.99
N ALA A 170 2.95 -2.36 13.52
CA ALA A 170 3.81 -3.50 13.19
C ALA A 170 4.11 -3.68 11.68
N ALA A 171 3.97 -2.63 10.87
CA ALA A 171 4.28 -2.69 9.44
C ALA A 171 5.80 -2.73 9.20
N LEU A 172 6.20 -3.41 8.12
CA LEU A 172 7.60 -3.51 7.70
C LEU A 172 7.87 -2.46 6.62
N LEU A 173 8.59 -1.39 6.97
CA LEU A 173 8.97 -0.30 6.06
C LEU A 173 10.47 -0.27 5.77
N GLU A 174 11.14 -1.42 5.84
CA GLU A 174 12.57 -1.47 5.65
C GLU A 174 12.96 -1.05 4.22
N GLY A 175 13.80 -0.02 4.09
CA GLY A 175 14.21 0.53 2.81
C GLY A 175 13.09 1.22 2.02
N THR A 176 11.93 1.47 2.64
CA THR A 176 10.83 2.17 1.98
C THR A 176 11.20 3.63 1.72
N ASP A 177 10.90 4.12 0.53
CA ASP A 177 11.08 5.52 0.17
C ASP A 177 9.78 6.29 0.40
N LEU A 178 9.75 7.03 1.50
CA LEU A 178 8.65 7.89 1.95
C LEU A 178 8.94 9.37 1.68
N GLY A 179 9.86 9.70 0.76
CA GLY A 179 10.22 11.09 0.49
C GLY A 179 9.01 11.96 0.15
N GLY A 180 8.75 13.00 0.94
CA GLY A 180 7.60 13.89 0.78
C GLY A 180 6.23 13.27 1.15
N ALA A 181 6.18 12.05 1.66
CA ALA A 181 4.94 11.40 2.06
C ALA A 181 4.33 12.08 3.30
N SER A 182 3.00 12.18 3.37
CA SER A 182 2.32 12.65 4.57
C SER A 182 1.92 11.49 5.45
N LEU A 183 2.53 11.37 6.63
CA LEU A 183 2.19 10.42 7.68
C LEU A 183 1.45 11.11 8.84
N ALA A 184 0.84 12.27 8.59
CA ALA A 184 0.18 13.02 9.64
C ALA A 184 -0.91 12.19 10.33
N HIS A 185 -0.91 12.15 11.66
CA HIS A 185 -1.79 11.31 12.48
C HIS A 185 -1.67 9.78 12.26
N ALA A 186 -0.68 9.29 11.51
CA ALA A 186 -0.50 7.86 11.29
C ALA A 186 -0.02 7.15 12.57
N ASP A 187 -0.37 5.88 12.75
CA ASP A 187 0.11 5.05 13.86
C ASP A 187 1.28 4.19 13.40
N LEU A 188 2.50 4.52 13.83
CA LEU A 188 3.74 3.78 13.56
C LEU A 188 4.18 2.90 14.74
N THR A 189 3.29 2.59 15.69
CA THR A 189 3.64 1.74 16.83
C THR A 189 4.11 0.37 16.33
N TYR A 190 5.25 -0.13 16.81
CA TYR A 190 5.94 -1.35 16.34
C TYR A 190 6.38 -1.36 14.87
N ALA A 191 6.24 -0.26 14.13
CA ALA A 191 6.69 -0.20 12.74
C ALA A 191 8.22 -0.25 12.65
N ILE A 192 8.74 -0.87 11.58
CA ILE A 192 10.18 -1.00 11.33
C ILE A 192 10.55 -0.14 10.14
N LEU A 193 11.24 0.98 10.36
CA LEU A 193 11.66 1.93 9.32
C LEU A 193 13.15 1.80 8.96
N HIS A 194 13.78 0.66 9.26
CA HIS A 194 15.20 0.44 9.01
C HIS A 194 15.58 0.81 7.56
N HIS A 195 16.61 1.62 7.32
CA HIS A 195 16.99 2.10 5.97
C HIS A 195 15.94 2.96 5.22
N ALA A 196 14.85 3.41 5.86
CA ALA A 196 13.83 4.19 5.17
C ALA A 196 14.35 5.59 4.74
N THR A 197 13.89 6.05 3.57
CA THR A 197 14.11 7.44 3.12
C THR A 197 12.95 8.31 3.56
N LEU A 198 13.25 9.34 4.35
CA LEU A 198 12.27 10.17 5.07
C LEU A 198 12.38 11.66 4.75
N THR A 199 13.18 12.04 3.74
CA THR A 199 13.35 13.45 3.36
C THR A 199 12.01 14.11 3.03
N GLY A 200 11.65 15.15 3.78
CA GLY A 200 10.39 15.88 3.61
C GLY A 200 9.14 15.09 3.99
N ALA A 201 9.27 13.88 4.56
CA ALA A 201 8.13 13.15 5.09
C ALA A 201 7.53 13.94 6.27
N ASP A 202 6.21 14.03 6.34
CA ASP A 202 5.51 14.78 7.38
C ASP A 202 4.96 13.83 8.45
N PHE A 203 5.49 13.93 9.68
CA PHE A 203 5.08 13.13 10.83
C PHE A 203 4.22 13.91 11.83
N SER A 204 3.63 15.05 11.43
CA SER A 204 2.82 15.87 12.31
C SER A 204 1.72 15.03 12.99
N GLU A 205 1.70 15.00 14.32
CA GLU A 205 0.76 14.21 15.12
C GLU A 205 0.80 12.69 14.88
N ALA A 206 1.82 12.18 14.20
CA ALA A 206 2.03 10.74 14.06
C ALA A 206 2.37 10.12 15.42
N THR A 207 1.91 8.89 15.63
CA THR A 207 2.15 8.14 16.87
C THR A 207 3.33 7.19 16.69
N PHE A 208 4.30 7.29 17.58
CA PHE A 208 5.45 6.39 17.70
C PHE A 208 5.36 5.54 18.97
N GLY A 209 6.05 4.41 18.97
CA GLY A 209 6.22 3.58 20.16
C GLY A 209 6.66 2.18 19.80
N HIS A 210 7.77 1.70 20.37
CA HIS A 210 8.47 0.51 19.89
C HIS A 210 8.81 0.57 18.39
N THR A 211 8.87 1.78 17.82
CA THR A 211 9.18 2.01 16.41
C THR A 211 10.68 1.90 16.23
N VAL A 212 11.13 1.20 15.18
CA VAL A 212 12.56 1.03 14.89
C VAL A 212 13.00 2.06 13.85
N LEU A 213 13.89 2.95 14.25
CA LEU A 213 14.49 4.05 13.48
C LEU A 213 16.01 3.86 13.40
N ALA A 214 16.41 2.75 12.79
CA ALA A 214 17.81 2.38 12.59
C ALA A 214 18.22 2.62 11.13
N ASP A 215 19.46 3.03 10.91
CA ASP A 215 19.98 3.53 9.64
C ASP A 215 19.01 4.45 8.87
N CYS A 216 18.50 5.50 9.54
CA CYS A 216 17.58 6.47 8.95
C CYS A 216 18.25 7.86 8.81
N PRO A 217 19.27 8.03 7.96
CA PRO A 217 20.07 9.26 7.89
C PRO A 217 19.27 10.49 7.41
N THR A 218 18.09 10.26 6.82
CA THR A 218 17.23 11.33 6.30
C THR A 218 16.12 11.75 7.26
N LEU A 219 16.01 11.13 8.44
CA LEU A 219 14.97 11.44 9.42
C LEU A 219 15.00 12.91 9.88
N ALA A 220 16.19 13.50 10.06
CA ALA A 220 16.31 14.91 10.43
C ALA A 220 15.82 15.89 9.34
N ALA A 221 15.59 15.41 8.11
CA ALA A 221 14.99 16.19 7.04
C ALA A 221 13.45 15.97 6.94
N ALA A 222 12.86 15.23 7.87
CA ALA A 222 11.41 15.09 8.00
C ALA A 222 10.80 16.29 8.74
N CYS A 223 9.52 16.52 8.52
CA CYS A 223 8.73 17.59 9.13
C CYS A 223 7.85 17.05 10.26
N GLY A 224 7.46 17.92 11.19
CA GLY A 224 6.44 17.61 12.21
C GLY A 224 6.88 16.66 13.32
N LEU A 225 8.18 16.35 13.42
CA LEU A 225 8.73 15.48 14.47
C LEU A 225 8.50 16.04 15.88
N ASP A 226 8.48 17.36 16.03
CA ASP A 226 8.16 18.10 17.27
C ASP A 226 6.68 18.01 17.69
N LEU A 227 5.81 17.56 16.79
CA LEU A 227 4.37 17.43 17.01
C LEU A 227 3.93 15.97 17.18
N THR A 228 4.88 15.04 17.27
CA THR A 228 4.59 13.61 17.36
C THR A 228 4.03 13.21 18.74
N ALA A 229 3.25 12.14 18.76
CA ALA A 229 2.80 11.49 19.98
C ALA A 229 3.61 10.21 20.22
N HIS A 230 3.90 9.88 21.48
CA HIS A 230 4.67 8.69 21.83
C HIS A 230 3.90 7.84 22.84
N ARG A 231 3.76 6.55 22.54
CA ARG A 231 3.13 5.55 23.43
C ARG A 231 4.13 4.72 24.22
N ALA A 232 5.37 4.65 23.76
CA ALA A 232 6.50 3.97 24.38
C ALA A 232 7.81 4.45 23.73
N ASP A 233 8.95 4.02 24.28
CA ASP A 233 10.27 4.30 23.71
C ASP A 233 10.41 3.71 22.30
N SER A 234 11.15 4.41 21.45
CA SER A 234 11.52 3.96 20.10
C SER A 234 12.98 3.56 20.08
N THR A 235 13.34 2.68 19.14
CA THR A 235 14.71 2.16 19.03
C THR A 235 15.48 2.90 17.95
N PHE A 236 16.71 3.29 18.26
CA PHE A 236 17.67 3.86 17.31
C PHE A 236 18.98 3.09 17.41
N ASP A 237 19.72 2.99 16.31
CA ASP A 237 21.11 2.58 16.37
C ASP A 237 22.05 3.77 16.68
N VAL A 238 23.24 3.46 17.17
CA VAL A 238 24.24 4.47 17.54
C VAL A 238 24.69 5.27 16.32
N ALA A 239 24.77 4.63 15.15
CA ALA A 239 25.21 5.28 13.91
C ALA A 239 24.25 6.39 13.46
N THR A 240 22.93 6.13 13.49
CA THR A 240 21.90 7.12 13.18
C THR A 240 21.93 8.25 14.19
N LEU A 241 22.00 7.95 15.49
CA LEU A 241 22.08 8.99 16.51
C LEU A 241 23.33 9.85 16.37
N ALA A 242 24.48 9.27 16.05
CA ALA A 242 25.70 10.03 15.82
C ALA A 242 25.62 10.92 14.57
N ALA A 243 24.96 10.43 13.51
CA ALA A 243 24.83 11.17 12.26
C ALA A 243 23.86 12.34 12.35
N ILE A 244 22.71 12.16 13.01
CA ILE A 244 21.60 13.12 12.94
C ILE A 244 21.01 13.53 14.29
N GLY A 245 21.45 12.95 15.40
CA GLY A 245 20.86 13.19 16.72
C GLY A 245 20.82 14.68 17.11
N ALA A 246 21.89 15.43 16.80
CA ALA A 246 21.95 16.87 17.08
C ALA A 246 20.99 17.73 16.22
N ALA A 247 20.49 17.19 15.10
CA ALA A 247 19.54 17.86 14.22
C ALA A 247 18.08 17.49 14.51
N LEU A 248 17.83 16.46 15.34
CA LEU A 248 16.48 16.06 15.72
C LEU A 248 15.91 16.97 16.82
N PRO A 249 14.58 17.21 16.85
CA PRO A 249 13.97 18.01 17.90
C PRO A 249 14.21 17.39 19.29
N PRO A 250 14.61 18.17 20.31
CA PRO A 250 14.85 17.64 21.65
C PRO A 250 13.62 16.94 22.26
N ALA A 251 12.43 17.50 22.05
CA ALA A 251 11.18 16.92 22.52
C ALA A 251 10.90 15.53 21.92
N PHE A 252 11.25 15.34 20.63
CA PHE A 252 11.12 14.05 19.96
C PHE A 252 12.07 13.00 20.55
N LEU A 253 13.33 13.37 20.77
CA LEU A 253 14.33 12.49 21.37
C LEU A 253 13.94 12.08 22.79
N GLU A 254 13.52 13.05 23.62
CA GLU A 254 13.05 12.79 24.98
C GLU A 254 11.85 11.85 24.99
N ALA A 255 10.84 12.12 24.16
CA ALA A 255 9.64 11.29 24.05
C ALA A 255 9.92 9.90 23.45
N ALA A 256 11.02 9.74 22.71
CA ALA A 256 11.48 8.45 22.19
C ALA A 256 12.32 7.63 23.20
N GLY A 257 12.54 8.14 24.42
CA GLY A 257 13.34 7.46 25.45
C GLY A 257 14.83 7.82 25.42
N LEU A 258 15.23 8.79 24.61
CA LEU A 258 16.61 9.27 24.46
C LEU A 258 16.81 10.59 25.20
N GLY A 259 16.73 10.53 26.54
CA GLY A 259 17.02 11.70 27.39
C GLY A 259 18.41 12.30 27.12
N THR A 260 18.56 13.59 27.41
CA THR A 260 19.78 14.39 27.16
C THR A 260 21.05 13.78 27.76
N ASP A 261 20.97 13.18 28.95
CA ASP A 261 22.10 12.50 29.60
C ASP A 261 22.57 11.26 28.83
N LEU A 262 21.62 10.48 28.29
CA LEU A 262 21.91 9.28 27.52
C LEU A 262 22.56 9.65 26.19
N LEU A 263 22.00 10.64 25.48
CA LEU A 263 22.58 11.17 24.24
C LEU A 263 24.01 11.68 24.45
N THR A 264 24.25 12.44 25.53
CA THR A 264 25.58 12.96 25.83
C THR A 264 26.58 11.83 26.10
N ARG A 265 26.17 10.75 26.77
CA ARG A 265 27.03 9.57 27.03
C ARG A 265 27.26 8.71 25.79
N LEU A 266 26.30 8.67 24.86
CA LEU A 266 26.41 7.88 23.63
C LEU A 266 27.26 8.58 22.57
N LEU A 267 27.33 9.92 22.60
CA LEU A 267 27.95 10.74 21.54
C LEU A 267 29.21 11.52 21.97
N GLY A 268 29.50 11.60 23.27
CA GLY A 268 30.71 12.25 23.83
C GLY A 268 31.82 11.25 24.13
#